data_AF-B6E5L1-F1
#
_entry.id   AF-B6E5L1-F1
#
_cell.length_a   1.000
_cell.length_b   1.000
_cell.length_c   1.000
_cell.angle_alpha   90.00
_cell.angle_beta   90.00
_cell.angle_gamma   90.00
#
_symmetry.space_group_name_H-M   'P 1'
#
loop_
_entity.id
_entity.type
_entity.pdbx_description
1 polymer ?
#
loop_
_entity_poly.entity_id
_entity_poly.type
_entity_poly.pdbx_seq_one_letter_code
_entity_poly.pdbx_strand_id
1 'polypeptide(L)'
;THGVNSTGSCSWKIYVKGGIVTWETQQTDYPRTRPELPNHEPRGCSRGASYSWYLYSGNRLKYPMVRGALVRLWREARKTLAPVAAWKAIVEDPDKRKSYTSRRGLGGFVRLGWDEANEIIAAANAYTIRKYGPDRIAGFSPIPAMSMVSYAAGTRYLSLLGGVCLSFYDWYCDLPPASPQTWGEQTDVPESADWYNAGFLLLWGSNV
;
A
#
# COMPACT_ATOMS: atom_id res chain seq x y z
N THR A 1 -13.40 8.62 -2.94
CA THR A 1 -13.03 8.00 -1.65
C THR A 1 -11.52 7.99 -1.50
N HIS A 2 -10.99 7.60 -0.34
CA HIS A 2 -9.56 7.57 -0.03
C HIS A 2 -9.12 6.17 0.40
N GLY A 3 -8.15 5.59 -0.31
CA GLY A 3 -7.54 4.30 0.04
C GLY A 3 -6.50 4.42 1.15
N VAL A 4 -6.92 4.87 2.34
CA VAL A 4 -6.07 5.07 3.52
C VAL A 4 -6.70 4.46 4.77
N ASN A 5 -5.89 3.80 5.61
CA ASN A 5 -6.36 3.13 6.82
C ASN A 5 -6.83 4.16 7.85
N SER A 6 -8.13 4.45 7.83
CA SER A 6 -8.74 5.53 8.63
C SER A 6 -10.13 5.20 9.14
N THR A 7 -10.65 4.01 8.81
CA THR A 7 -12.05 3.54 9.00
C THR A 7 -13.14 4.42 8.36
N GLY A 8 -12.80 5.60 7.84
CA GLY A 8 -13.75 6.59 7.36
C GLY A 8 -14.60 6.15 6.17
N SER A 9 -14.02 5.49 5.16
CA SER A 9 -14.75 5.04 3.95
C SER A 9 -15.64 6.13 3.30
N CYS A 10 -15.20 7.39 3.35
CA CYS A 10 -16.00 8.52 2.93
C CYS A 10 -15.98 8.66 1.39
N SER A 11 -17.16 8.83 0.78
CA SER A 11 -17.32 9.24 -0.61
C SER A 11 -17.13 10.75 -0.78
N TRP A 12 -16.51 11.16 -1.88
CA TRP A 12 -16.12 12.55 -2.18
C TRP A 12 -16.44 12.89 -3.63
N LYS A 13 -16.87 14.13 -3.86
CA LYS A 13 -16.96 14.79 -5.17
C LYS A 13 -15.58 15.33 -5.51
N ILE A 14 -14.99 14.82 -6.59
CA ILE A 14 -13.70 15.30 -7.09
C ILE A 14 -13.96 16.35 -8.17
N TYR A 15 -13.46 17.56 -7.97
CA TYR A 15 -13.69 18.66 -8.90
C TYR A 15 -12.55 18.75 -9.90
N VAL A 16 -12.91 18.73 -11.18
CA VAL A 16 -12.00 18.94 -12.30
C VAL A 16 -12.30 20.30 -12.92
N LYS A 17 -11.29 21.18 -12.98
CA LYS A 17 -11.40 22.51 -13.59
C LYS A 17 -10.17 22.74 -14.46
N GLY A 18 -10.40 23.10 -15.72
CA GLY A 18 -9.31 23.26 -16.71
C GLY A 18 -8.58 21.95 -17.02
N GLY A 19 -9.26 20.81 -16.94
CA GLY A 19 -8.68 19.49 -17.22
C GLY A 19 -7.78 18.93 -16.11
N ILE A 20 -7.66 19.61 -14.97
CA ILE A 20 -6.92 19.15 -13.79
C ILE A 20 -7.84 19.03 -12.59
N VAL A 21 -7.52 18.11 -11.68
CA VAL A 21 -8.20 18.03 -10.38
C VAL A 21 -7.78 19.22 -9.53
N THR A 22 -8.73 19.93 -8.94
CA THR A 22 -8.46 21.15 -8.16
C THR A 22 -8.74 21.00 -6.67
N TRP A 23 -9.89 20.46 -6.30
CA TRP A 23 -10.27 20.22 -4.90
C TRP A 23 -11.31 19.10 -4.80
N GLU A 24 -11.69 18.78 -3.57
CA GLU A 24 -12.77 17.84 -3.27
C GLU A 24 -13.75 18.41 -2.22
N THR A 25 -15.01 17.96 -2.28
CA THR A 25 -15.99 18.13 -1.19
C THR A 25 -16.67 16.79 -0.94
N GLN A 26 -17.28 16.59 0.23
CA GLN A 26 -17.92 15.32 0.53
C GLN A 26 -19.15 15.07 -0.37
N GLN A 27 -19.39 13.80 -0.67
CA GLN A 27 -20.71 13.36 -1.14
C GLN A 27 -21.69 13.31 0.04
N THR A 28 -22.97 13.51 -0.26
CA THR A 28 -24.05 13.54 0.74
C THR A 28 -25.22 12.63 0.37
N ASP A 29 -25.03 11.76 -0.63
CA ASP A 29 -26.04 10.91 -1.25
C ASP A 29 -25.97 9.45 -0.78
N TYR A 30 -25.39 9.20 0.41
CA TYR A 30 -25.46 7.88 1.02
C TYR A 30 -26.94 7.45 1.19
N PRO A 31 -27.27 6.16 0.99
CA PRO A 31 -28.58 5.64 1.33
C PRO A 31 -28.95 6.05 2.75
N ARG A 32 -30.16 6.61 2.89
CA ARG A 32 -30.65 7.12 4.18
C ARG A 32 -30.78 5.98 5.18
N THR A 33 -30.53 6.31 6.44
CA THR A 33 -30.81 5.42 7.58
C THR A 33 -32.33 5.37 7.84
N ARG A 34 -32.74 4.61 8.86
CA ARG A 34 -34.14 4.60 9.32
C ARG A 34 -34.56 6.02 9.74
N PRO A 35 -35.85 6.40 9.64
CA PRO A 35 -36.30 7.77 9.94
C PRO A 35 -35.88 8.33 11.31
N GLU A 36 -35.68 7.45 12.29
CA GLU A 36 -35.36 7.72 13.69
C GLU A 36 -33.85 7.86 13.93
N LEU A 37 -33.03 7.48 12.95
CA LEU A 37 -31.58 7.58 13.01
C LEU A 37 -31.09 8.78 12.20
N PRO A 38 -30.01 9.46 12.64
CA PRO A 38 -29.34 10.43 11.79
C PRO A 38 -28.75 9.75 10.55
N ASN A 39 -28.69 10.48 9.43
CA ASN A 39 -28.00 10.01 8.23
C ASN A 39 -26.48 10.15 8.40
N HIS A 40 -25.73 9.41 7.58
CA HIS A 40 -24.27 9.43 7.61
C HIS A 40 -23.62 10.67 6.99
N GLU A 41 -24.33 11.37 6.11
CA GLU A 41 -23.78 12.53 5.41
C GLU A 41 -23.42 13.67 6.38
N PRO A 42 -22.34 14.44 6.13
CA PRO A 42 -21.43 14.36 4.98
C PRO A 42 -20.24 13.40 5.17
N ARG A 43 -20.03 12.82 6.35
CA ARG A 43 -18.74 12.20 6.76
C ARG A 43 -17.55 13.15 6.46
N GLY A 44 -16.39 12.57 6.12
CA GLY A 44 -15.18 13.30 5.76
C GLY A 44 -14.34 13.72 6.97
N CYS A 45 -13.12 14.17 6.69
CA CYS A 45 -12.20 14.70 7.70
C CYS A 45 -11.21 15.66 7.04
N SER A 46 -10.51 16.45 7.86
CA SER A 46 -9.52 17.42 7.38
C SER A 46 -8.42 16.81 6.51
N ARG A 47 -8.02 15.57 6.80
CA ARG A 47 -6.99 14.85 6.03
C ARG A 47 -7.49 14.45 4.64
N GLY A 48 -8.76 14.07 4.54
CA GLY A 48 -9.39 13.76 3.25
C GLY A 48 -9.58 15.01 2.38
N ALA A 49 -9.91 16.14 3.00
CA ALA A 49 -10.12 17.42 2.30
C ALA A 49 -8.84 18.05 1.73
N SER A 50 -7.66 17.51 2.07
CA SER A 50 -6.37 17.97 1.56
C SER A 50 -5.75 17.02 0.53
N TYR A 51 -6.47 15.99 0.08
CA TYR A 51 -5.88 14.93 -0.73
C TYR A 51 -5.54 15.41 -2.15
N SER A 52 -6.30 16.36 -2.70
CA SER A 52 -6.03 16.95 -4.02
C SER A 52 -4.61 17.51 -4.15
N TRP A 53 -4.01 17.97 -3.04
CA TRP A 53 -2.65 18.50 -2.99
C TRP A 53 -1.62 17.54 -3.58
N TYR A 54 -1.75 16.23 -3.33
CA TYR A 54 -0.77 15.23 -3.74
C TYR A 54 -0.62 15.07 -5.25
N LEU A 55 -1.63 15.44 -6.05
CA LEU A 55 -1.64 15.12 -7.48
C LEU A 55 -0.51 15.80 -8.23
N TYR A 56 -0.20 17.05 -7.88
CA TYR A 56 0.78 17.89 -8.57
C TYR A 56 1.83 18.50 -7.63
N SER A 57 1.85 18.11 -6.35
CA SER A 57 2.83 18.65 -5.40
C SER A 57 4.27 18.30 -5.79
N GLY A 58 5.22 19.05 -5.21
CA GLY A 58 6.65 18.83 -5.41
C GLY A 58 7.14 17.44 -4.98
N ASN A 59 6.37 16.71 -4.17
CA ASN A 59 6.71 15.38 -3.68
C ASN A 59 6.05 14.23 -4.50
N ARG A 60 5.35 14.56 -5.59
CA ARG A 60 4.71 13.55 -6.44
C ARG A 60 5.77 12.70 -7.16
N LEU A 61 5.69 11.37 -7.00
CA LEU A 61 6.44 10.42 -7.82
C LEU A 61 5.88 10.40 -9.24
N LYS A 62 6.71 10.80 -10.21
CA LYS A 62 6.34 10.93 -11.64
C LYS A 62 6.84 9.78 -12.51
N TYR A 63 7.93 9.13 -12.11
CA TYR A 63 8.62 8.12 -12.90
C TYR A 63 9.10 6.96 -12.01
N PRO A 64 9.36 5.77 -12.58
CA PRO A 64 10.14 4.74 -11.91
C PRO A 64 11.50 5.29 -11.47
N MET A 65 11.83 5.10 -10.19
CA MET A 65 13.09 5.55 -9.62
C MET A 65 13.84 4.35 -9.05
N VAL A 66 15.09 4.18 -9.46
CA VAL A 66 15.98 3.14 -8.92
C VAL A 66 17.27 3.79 -8.46
N ARG A 67 17.93 3.20 -7.47
CA ARG A 67 19.19 3.71 -6.95
C ARG A 67 20.29 3.58 -8.01
N GLY A 68 20.92 4.70 -8.37
CA GLY A 68 21.88 4.78 -9.46
C GLY A 68 23.08 3.82 -9.32
N ALA A 69 23.49 3.52 -8.08
CA ALA A 69 24.52 2.51 -7.82
C ALA A 69 24.14 1.12 -8.35
N LEU A 70 22.88 0.69 -8.15
CA LEU A 70 22.38 -0.58 -8.70
C LEU A 70 22.25 -0.51 -10.22
N VAL A 71 21.74 0.60 -10.74
CA VAL A 71 21.51 0.78 -12.19
C VAL A 71 22.80 0.72 -12.98
N ARG A 72 23.90 1.28 -12.46
CA ARG A 72 25.22 1.16 -13.09
C ARG A 72 25.68 -0.29 -13.21
N LEU A 73 25.56 -1.05 -12.12
CA LEU A 73 25.89 -2.49 -12.12
C LEU A 73 25.00 -3.28 -13.08
N TRP A 74 23.70 -2.99 -13.05
CA TRP A 74 22.70 -3.62 -13.93
C TRP A 74 23.02 -3.40 -15.40
N ARG A 75 23.19 -2.14 -15.82
CA ARG A 75 23.48 -1.80 -17.21
C ARG A 75 24.81 -2.36 -17.69
N GLU A 76 25.83 -2.39 -16.83
CA GLU A 76 27.11 -3.01 -17.18
C GLU A 76 26.95 -4.51 -17.44
N ALA A 77 26.30 -5.23 -16.53
CA ALA A 77 26.06 -6.66 -16.67
C ALA A 77 25.18 -6.99 -17.88
N ARG A 78 24.16 -6.16 -18.16
CA ARG A 78 23.22 -6.35 -19.28
C ARG A 78 23.83 -6.16 -20.66
N LYS A 79 25.06 -5.61 -20.79
CA LYS A 79 25.77 -5.54 -22.08
C LYS A 79 26.06 -6.92 -22.66
N THR A 80 26.32 -7.92 -21.80
CA THR A 80 26.78 -9.25 -22.22
C THR A 80 25.95 -10.40 -21.64
N LEU A 81 25.21 -10.16 -20.54
CA LEU A 81 24.46 -11.20 -19.84
C LEU A 81 22.96 -11.03 -20.03
N ALA A 82 22.25 -12.16 -20.17
CA ALA A 82 20.79 -12.22 -20.08
C ALA A 82 20.30 -11.76 -18.69
N PRO A 83 19.04 -11.28 -18.53
CA PRO A 83 18.58 -10.60 -17.32
C PRO A 83 18.82 -11.33 -15.99
N VAL A 84 18.45 -12.62 -15.93
CA VAL A 84 18.62 -13.43 -14.71
C VAL A 84 20.11 -13.68 -14.41
N ALA A 85 20.94 -13.86 -15.44
CA ALA A 85 22.38 -14.02 -15.29
C ALA A 85 23.06 -12.71 -14.86
N ALA A 86 22.59 -11.57 -15.39
CA ALA A 86 23.04 -10.24 -14.98
C ALA A 86 22.73 -9.99 -13.49
N TRP A 87 21.52 -10.31 -13.04
CA TRP A 87 21.16 -10.19 -11.62
C TRP A 87 22.06 -11.08 -10.75
N LYS A 88 22.23 -12.36 -11.13
CA LYS A 88 23.11 -13.30 -10.45
C LYS A 88 24.52 -12.74 -10.26
N ALA A 89 25.14 -12.23 -11.33
CA ALA A 89 26.49 -11.67 -11.31
C ALA A 89 26.67 -10.43 -10.40
N ILE A 90 25.56 -9.76 -10.05
CA ILE A 90 25.55 -8.62 -9.13
C ILE A 90 25.36 -9.08 -7.70
N VAL A 91 24.40 -9.97 -7.43
CA VAL A 91 24.01 -10.32 -6.06
C VAL A 91 24.84 -11.41 -5.41
N GLU A 92 25.55 -12.23 -6.20
CA GLU A 92 26.50 -13.23 -5.71
C GLU A 92 27.88 -12.65 -5.42
N ASP A 93 28.18 -11.44 -5.90
CA ASP A 93 29.41 -10.71 -5.64
C ASP A 93 29.22 -9.83 -4.38
N PRO A 94 29.89 -10.13 -3.25
CA PRO A 94 29.66 -9.41 -2.00
C PRO A 94 29.98 -7.91 -2.09
N ASP A 95 31.00 -7.53 -2.86
CA ASP A 95 31.43 -6.14 -3.01
C ASP A 95 30.43 -5.35 -3.85
N LYS A 96 29.99 -5.91 -4.98
CA LYS A 96 28.91 -5.32 -5.79
C LYS A 96 27.64 -5.19 -4.99
N ARG A 97 27.23 -6.24 -4.25
CA ARG A 97 26.04 -6.20 -3.40
C ARG A 97 26.13 -5.09 -2.35
N LYS A 98 27.25 -5.01 -1.62
CA LYS A 98 27.49 -3.99 -0.60
C LYS A 98 27.46 -2.58 -1.18
N SER A 99 27.98 -2.38 -2.39
CA SER A 99 28.09 -1.07 -3.03
C SER A 99 26.74 -0.36 -3.23
N TYR A 100 25.64 -1.10 -3.45
CA TYR A 100 24.31 -0.49 -3.61
C TYR A 100 23.42 -0.61 -2.36
N THR A 101 23.61 -1.64 -1.52
CA THR A 101 22.80 -1.81 -0.30
C THR A 101 23.20 -0.82 0.80
N SER A 102 24.48 -0.52 0.96
CA SER A 102 25.01 0.49 1.91
C SER A 102 24.63 1.95 1.56
N ARG A 103 23.93 2.15 0.44
CA ARG A 103 23.45 3.45 -0.04
C ARG A 103 21.94 3.62 0.14
N ARG A 104 21.26 2.67 0.80
CA ARG A 104 19.83 2.78 1.16
C ARG A 104 19.63 3.93 2.17
N GLY A 105 18.70 4.83 1.89
CA GLY A 105 18.44 6.04 2.70
C GLY A 105 19.34 7.24 2.38
N LEU A 106 20.32 7.12 1.47
CA LEU A 106 21.35 8.15 1.23
C LEU A 106 21.21 8.85 -0.14
N GLY A 107 19.98 8.98 -0.65
CA GLY A 107 19.72 9.60 -1.95
C GLY A 107 20.23 8.79 -3.16
N GLY A 108 20.56 9.49 -4.25
CA GLY A 108 21.14 8.90 -5.46
C GLY A 108 20.16 8.11 -6.34
N PHE A 109 18.88 8.50 -6.35
CA PHE A 109 17.89 7.94 -7.27
C PHE A 109 18.09 8.48 -8.69
N VAL A 110 17.88 7.61 -9.67
CA VAL A 110 17.86 7.96 -11.09
C VAL A 110 16.55 7.50 -11.71
N ARG A 111 16.08 8.24 -12.72
CA ARG A 111 14.87 7.93 -13.48
C ARG A 111 15.10 6.74 -14.41
N LEU A 112 14.14 5.82 -14.45
CA LEU A 112 14.10 4.70 -15.39
C LEU A 112 12.81 4.72 -16.23
N GLY A 113 12.81 3.94 -17.32
CA GLY A 113 11.59 3.50 -17.99
C GLY A 113 10.97 2.29 -17.30
N TRP A 114 9.69 2.03 -17.55
CA TRP A 114 8.99 0.88 -16.98
C TRP A 114 9.60 -0.46 -17.39
N ASP A 115 10.02 -0.61 -18.64
CA ASP A 115 10.61 -1.87 -19.14
C ASP A 115 11.90 -2.24 -18.38
N GLU A 116 12.81 -1.28 -18.18
CA GLU A 116 14.05 -1.52 -17.42
C GLU A 116 13.75 -1.84 -15.96
N ALA A 117 12.82 -1.13 -15.32
CA ALA A 117 12.44 -1.38 -13.94
C ALA A 117 11.78 -2.77 -13.76
N ASN A 118 10.88 -3.13 -14.67
CA ASN A 118 10.18 -4.41 -14.66
C ASN A 118 11.13 -5.58 -14.95
N GLU A 119 12.07 -5.43 -15.89
CA GLU A 119 13.09 -6.45 -16.18
C GLU A 119 13.97 -6.73 -14.96
N ILE A 120 14.41 -5.69 -14.24
CA ILE A 120 15.19 -5.83 -12.99
C ILE A 120 14.40 -6.61 -11.95
N ILE A 121 13.14 -6.23 -11.70
CA ILE A 121 12.27 -6.87 -10.70
C ILE A 121 12.01 -8.34 -11.06
N ALA A 122 11.64 -8.61 -12.32
CA ALA A 122 11.36 -9.96 -12.79
C ALA A 122 12.60 -10.85 -12.74
N ALA A 123 13.78 -10.35 -13.14
CA ALA A 123 15.03 -11.07 -13.06
C ALA A 123 15.41 -11.39 -11.61
N ALA A 124 15.24 -10.44 -10.69
CA ALA A 124 15.48 -10.63 -9.27
C ALA A 124 14.57 -11.70 -8.65
N ASN A 125 13.28 -11.69 -9.01
CA ASN A 125 12.32 -12.68 -8.54
C ASN A 125 12.62 -14.06 -9.11
N ALA A 126 12.82 -14.18 -10.43
CA ALA A 126 13.11 -15.45 -11.09
C ALA A 126 14.40 -16.10 -10.56
N TYR A 127 15.46 -15.31 -10.35
CA TYR A 127 16.69 -15.80 -9.74
C TYR A 127 16.46 -16.32 -8.31
N THR A 128 15.78 -15.53 -7.48
CA THR A 128 15.54 -15.86 -6.08
C THR A 128 14.70 -17.13 -5.95
N ILE A 129 13.59 -17.22 -6.71
CA ILE A 129 12.72 -18.39 -6.75
C ILE A 129 13.53 -19.64 -7.12
N ARG A 130 14.31 -19.57 -8.20
CA ARG A 130 15.08 -20.71 -8.70
C ARG A 130 16.16 -21.18 -7.72
N LYS A 131 16.83 -20.25 -7.04
CA LYS A 131 17.99 -20.58 -6.19
C LYS A 131 17.61 -20.92 -4.76
N TYR A 132 16.61 -20.24 -4.20
CA TYR A 132 16.30 -20.29 -2.76
C TYR A 132 14.88 -20.73 -2.44
N GLY A 133 14.00 -20.81 -3.44
CA GLY A 133 12.58 -21.07 -3.24
C GLY A 133 11.73 -19.80 -3.32
N PRO A 134 10.44 -19.94 -3.66
CA PRO A 134 9.55 -18.79 -3.87
C PRO A 134 9.18 -18.05 -2.58
N ASP A 135 9.23 -18.73 -1.44
CA ASP A 135 8.98 -18.16 -0.11
C ASP A 135 10.07 -17.15 0.35
N ARG A 136 11.17 -17.00 -0.41
CA ARG A 136 12.16 -15.92 -0.23
C ARG A 136 11.76 -14.61 -0.92
N ILE A 137 10.62 -14.59 -1.61
CA ILE A 137 9.96 -13.39 -2.09
C ILE A 137 8.75 -13.12 -1.19
N ALA A 138 8.72 -11.96 -0.56
CA ALA A 138 7.64 -11.55 0.31
C ALA A 138 7.11 -10.16 -0.09
N GLY A 139 5.83 -9.92 0.18
CA GLY A 139 5.21 -8.62 0.03
C GLY A 139 4.43 -8.23 1.27
N PHE A 140 4.52 -6.94 1.60
CA PHE A 140 3.75 -6.32 2.67
C PHE A 140 2.80 -5.30 2.05
N SER A 141 1.51 -5.55 2.18
CA SER A 141 0.45 -4.62 1.80
C SER A 141 -0.67 -4.77 2.82
N PRO A 142 -1.06 -3.71 3.55
CA PRO A 142 -2.03 -3.82 4.63
C PRO A 142 -3.46 -3.48 4.18
N ILE A 143 -4.45 -3.79 5.04
CA ILE A 143 -5.84 -3.32 4.98
C ILE A 143 -6.47 -3.34 3.58
N PRO A 144 -6.92 -4.52 3.08
CA PRO A 144 -7.57 -4.61 1.77
C PRO A 144 -8.86 -3.78 1.66
N ALA A 145 -9.57 -3.57 2.77
CA ALA A 145 -10.87 -2.88 2.80
C ALA A 145 -10.82 -1.45 2.23
N MET A 146 -9.68 -0.75 2.33
CA MET A 146 -9.57 0.63 1.83
C MET A 146 -9.38 0.71 0.32
N SER A 147 -8.86 -0.34 -0.32
CA SER A 147 -8.64 -0.40 -1.79
C SER A 147 -8.41 -1.83 -2.27
N MET A 148 -9.50 -2.60 -2.36
CA MET A 148 -9.47 -4.07 -2.54
C MET A 148 -8.63 -4.52 -3.73
N VAL A 149 -8.82 -3.94 -4.91
CA VAL A 149 -8.10 -4.33 -6.13
C VAL A 149 -6.63 -3.90 -6.08
N SER A 150 -6.33 -2.75 -5.46
CA SER A 150 -4.95 -2.30 -5.25
C SER A 150 -4.17 -3.26 -4.37
N TYR A 151 -4.79 -3.75 -3.28
CA TYR A 151 -4.23 -4.82 -2.45
C TYR A 151 -4.09 -6.14 -3.23
N ALA A 152 -5.13 -6.51 -3.98
CA ALA A 152 -5.18 -7.77 -4.74
C ALA A 152 -4.10 -7.84 -5.84
N ALA A 153 -3.70 -6.71 -6.42
CA ALA A 153 -2.71 -6.67 -7.49
C ALA A 153 -1.37 -7.32 -7.07
N GLY A 154 -0.82 -6.90 -5.92
CA GLY A 154 0.44 -7.44 -5.41
C GLY A 154 0.30 -8.83 -4.81
N THR A 155 -0.77 -9.06 -4.04
CA THR A 155 -0.98 -10.36 -3.38
C THR A 155 -1.25 -11.47 -4.38
N ARG A 156 -2.08 -11.23 -5.41
CA ARG A 156 -2.29 -12.20 -6.50
C ARG A 156 -0.99 -12.55 -7.22
N TYR A 157 -0.16 -11.56 -7.55
CA TYR A 157 1.14 -11.80 -8.18
C TYR A 157 2.03 -12.70 -7.31
N LEU A 158 2.14 -12.38 -6.01
CA LEU A 158 2.96 -13.15 -5.07
C LEU A 158 2.42 -14.57 -4.88
N SER A 159 1.12 -14.74 -4.66
CA SER A 159 0.51 -16.05 -4.47
C SER A 159 0.67 -16.95 -5.70
N LEU A 160 0.56 -16.40 -6.91
CA LEU A 160 0.80 -17.17 -8.15
C LEU A 160 2.26 -17.62 -8.30
N LEU A 161 3.22 -16.84 -7.77
CA LEU A 161 4.63 -17.21 -7.73
C LEU A 161 4.98 -18.16 -6.58
N GLY A 162 4.10 -18.34 -5.59
CA GLY A 162 4.38 -19.04 -4.33
C GLY A 162 5.11 -18.18 -3.28
N GLY A 163 5.10 -16.86 -3.42
CA GLY A 163 5.68 -15.92 -2.46
C GLY A 163 4.80 -15.71 -1.21
N VAL A 164 5.38 -15.06 -0.20
CA VAL A 164 4.73 -14.84 1.10
C VAL A 164 3.96 -13.52 1.12
N CYS A 165 2.67 -13.58 1.46
CA CYS A 165 1.86 -12.42 1.80
C CYS A 165 1.90 -12.19 3.32
N LEU A 166 2.52 -11.10 3.76
CA LEU A 166 2.67 -10.79 5.19
C LEU A 166 1.35 -10.27 5.79
N SER A 167 1.08 -10.66 7.03
CA SER A 167 -0.06 -10.17 7.82
C SER A 167 0.12 -8.70 8.24
N PHE A 168 -0.96 -8.08 8.69
CA PHE A 168 -0.97 -6.67 9.07
C PHE A 168 -1.73 -6.38 10.38
N TYR A 169 -2.82 -7.09 10.67
CA TYR A 169 -3.74 -6.72 11.76
C TYR A 169 -3.15 -7.04 13.14
N ASP A 170 -2.54 -8.21 13.25
CA ASP A 170 -1.66 -8.63 14.34
C ASP A 170 -0.42 -7.74 14.46
N TRP A 171 0.25 -7.44 13.34
CA TRP A 171 1.47 -6.64 13.31
C TRP A 171 1.25 -5.19 13.78
N TYR A 172 0.12 -4.58 13.40
CA TYR A 172 -0.23 -3.22 13.83
C TYR A 172 -0.74 -3.15 15.27
N CYS A 173 -0.93 -4.30 15.93
CA CYS A 173 -1.61 -4.38 17.22
C CYS A 173 -3.06 -3.86 17.16
N ASP A 174 -3.65 -3.86 15.96
CA ASP A 174 -5.07 -3.55 15.78
C ASP A 174 -5.93 -4.77 16.13
N LEU A 175 -5.39 -5.99 16.01
CA LEU A 175 -6.01 -7.24 16.47
C LEU A 175 -6.06 -7.27 18.00
N PRO A 176 -7.24 -7.25 18.64
CA PRO A 176 -7.35 -7.51 20.07
C PRO A 176 -7.36 -9.03 20.31
N PRO A 177 -6.30 -9.65 20.87
CA PRO A 177 -6.27 -11.12 21.02
C PRO A 177 -7.39 -11.68 21.90
N ALA A 178 -7.97 -10.83 22.75
CA ALA A 178 -9.14 -11.15 23.56
C ALA A 178 -10.38 -11.51 22.71
N SER A 179 -10.54 -10.95 21.50
CA SER A 179 -11.70 -11.26 20.64
C SER A 179 -11.69 -12.73 20.18
N PRO A 180 -10.61 -13.24 19.56
CA PRO A 180 -10.51 -14.67 19.26
C PRO A 180 -10.58 -15.58 20.50
N GLN A 181 -10.02 -15.16 21.64
CA GLN A 181 -10.07 -15.93 22.88
C GLN A 181 -11.50 -16.08 23.44
N THR A 182 -12.31 -15.04 23.31
CA THR A 182 -13.66 -14.98 23.90
C THR A 182 -14.71 -15.54 22.96
N TRP A 183 -14.61 -15.20 21.67
CA TRP A 183 -15.67 -15.45 20.68
C TRP A 183 -15.23 -16.29 19.49
N GLY A 184 -13.94 -16.62 19.35
CA GLY A 184 -13.43 -17.26 18.15
C GLY A 184 -13.51 -16.38 16.90
N GLU A 185 -13.68 -15.06 17.07
CA GLU A 185 -13.83 -14.06 16.00
C GLU A 185 -12.62 -13.14 15.95
N GLN A 186 -12.15 -12.79 14.74
CA GLN A 186 -11.03 -11.86 14.57
C GLN A 186 -11.39 -10.51 15.16
N THR A 187 -12.44 -9.88 14.65
CA THR A 187 -13.04 -8.64 15.17
C THR A 187 -14.35 -8.41 14.42
N ASP A 188 -15.44 -8.33 15.18
CA ASP A 188 -16.73 -7.84 14.70
C ASP A 188 -17.26 -6.83 15.74
N VAL A 189 -17.80 -5.70 15.28
CA VAL A 189 -18.16 -4.55 16.12
C VAL A 189 -19.42 -3.85 15.59
N PRO A 190 -20.22 -3.22 16.47
CA PRO A 190 -21.37 -2.45 16.03
C PRO A 190 -20.95 -1.24 15.18
N GLU A 191 -21.78 -0.90 14.19
CA GLU A 191 -21.57 0.27 13.34
C GLU A 191 -21.78 1.59 14.11
N SER A 192 -21.28 2.70 13.57
CA SER A 192 -21.41 4.02 14.22
C SER A 192 -22.86 4.48 14.41
N ALA A 193 -23.78 4.05 13.53
CA ALA A 193 -25.19 4.37 13.67
C ALA A 193 -25.83 3.70 14.90
N ASP A 194 -25.31 2.56 15.33
CA ASP A 194 -25.83 1.81 16.47
C ASP A 194 -25.50 2.47 17.81
N TRP A 195 -24.49 3.34 17.86
CA TRP A 195 -24.21 4.16 19.04
C TRP A 195 -25.41 5.03 19.42
N TYR A 196 -26.25 5.41 18.46
CA TYR A 196 -27.47 6.19 18.70
C TYR A 196 -28.53 5.39 19.48
N ASN A 197 -28.51 4.05 19.38
CA ASN A 197 -29.45 3.17 20.07
C ASN A 197 -29.04 2.91 21.54
N ALA A 198 -27.82 3.29 21.93
CA ALA A 198 -27.30 3.00 23.27
C ALA A 198 -27.90 3.93 24.33
N GLY A 199 -28.47 3.34 25.40
CA GLY A 199 -28.92 4.10 26.57
C GLY A 199 -27.77 4.59 27.47
N PHE A 200 -26.57 4.03 27.30
CA PHE A 200 -25.35 4.42 28.00
C PHE A 200 -24.12 4.11 27.13
N LEU A 201 -23.15 5.03 27.10
CA LEU A 201 -21.89 4.89 26.35
C LEU A 201 -20.70 5.22 27.25
N LEU A 202 -19.67 4.38 27.23
CA LEU A 202 -18.39 4.62 27.87
C LEU A 202 -17.29 4.70 26.80
N LEU A 203 -16.63 5.85 26.70
CA LEU A 203 -15.48 6.03 25.82
C LEU A 203 -14.19 5.76 26.61
N TRP A 204 -13.59 4.59 26.40
CA TRP A 204 -12.38 4.17 27.11
C TRP A 204 -11.22 3.96 26.14
N GLY A 205 -10.19 4.81 26.24
CA GLY A 205 -9.01 4.70 25.38
C GLY A 205 -9.30 4.95 23.89
N SER A 206 -10.46 5.55 23.58
CA SER A 206 -10.90 5.91 22.22
C SER A 206 -11.08 7.43 22.14
N ASN A 207 -10.41 8.06 21.17
CA ASN A 207 -10.41 9.52 20.99
C ASN A 207 -11.32 9.90 19.81
N VAL A 208 -12.62 9.71 20.02
CA VAL A 208 -13.72 10.06 19.09
C VAL A 208 -13.85 11.58 18.96
#